data_AF-A0A6D2WAL4-F1
#
_entry.id   AF-A0A6D2WAL4-F1
#
_cell.length_a   1.000
_cell.length_b   1.000
_cell.length_c   1.000
_cell.angle_alpha   90.00
_cell.angle_beta   90.00
_cell.angle_gamma   90.00
#
_symmetry.space_group_name_H-M   'P 1'
#
loop_
_entity.id
_entity.type
_entity.pdbx_description
1 polymer ?
#
loop_
_entity_poly.entity_id
_entity_poly.type
_entity_poly.pdbx_seq_one_letter_code
_entity_poly.pdbx_strand_id
1 'polypeptide(L)'
;MFGCLVAGRLVQTAAQQVAEDKFVFDLPDYESINHVVVFMLGTIPFPEGMGGSVYFSYPDSNGMPVWQLLGFVTNGKPSAIFKISGLKSGEGSQHPFGAMNIVRTPSVAQIGISVELLDSMAQQTPVGNAAVSSVDSFTQFTQKMLDNFYNFASSFAVSQAQMTPSPSEMFIPANVVLKWYENFQRRLAQNPLFWKT
;
A
#
# COMPACT_ATOMS: atom_id res chain seq x y z
N MET A 1 24.01 8.26 2.69
CA MET A 1 23.69 7.01 1.97
C MET A 1 22.31 7.09 1.32
N PHE A 2 21.26 7.45 2.06
CA PHE A 2 19.87 7.45 1.57
C PHE A 2 19.29 8.86 1.40
N GLY A 3 18.31 8.97 0.50
CA GLY A 3 17.39 10.09 0.36
C GLY A 3 15.95 9.61 0.51
N CYS A 4 15.10 10.48 1.07
CA CYS A 4 13.68 10.26 1.27
C CYS A 4 12.91 11.47 0.75
N LEU A 5 11.92 11.25 -0.10
CA LEU A 5 11.08 12.28 -0.69
C LEU A 5 9.62 11.92 -0.47
N VAL A 6 8.88 12.81 0.19
CA VAL A 6 7.42 12.78 0.20
C VAL A 6 6.93 13.52 -1.03
N ALA A 7 6.07 12.90 -1.85
CA ALA A 7 5.56 13.54 -3.06
C ALA A 7 4.85 14.87 -2.71
N GLY A 8 5.28 15.96 -3.34
CA GLY A 8 4.79 17.31 -3.07
C GLY A 8 5.52 18.07 -1.95
N ARG A 9 6.56 17.48 -1.33
CA ARG A 9 7.40 18.14 -0.32
C ARG A 9 8.87 18.19 -0.74
N LEU A 10 9.67 18.98 -0.01
CA LEU A 10 11.11 19.04 -0.21
C LEU A 10 11.76 17.68 0.15
N VAL A 11 12.77 17.30 -0.62
CA VAL A 11 13.57 16.09 -0.39
C VAL A 11 14.37 16.19 0.90
N GLN A 12 14.46 15.09 1.64
CA GLN A 12 15.32 14.93 2.81
C GLN A 12 16.48 14.00 2.46
N THR A 13 17.71 14.40 2.80
CA THR A 13 18.93 13.61 2.56
C THR A 13 19.74 13.37 3.83
N ALA A 14 19.34 13.98 4.95
CA ALA A 14 19.97 13.84 6.25
C ALA A 14 19.22 12.79 7.09
N ALA A 15 19.48 11.52 6.82
CA ALA A 15 18.95 10.43 7.64
C ALA A 15 19.58 10.46 9.03
N GLN A 16 18.79 10.22 10.08
CA GLN A 16 19.29 9.98 11.42
C GLN A 16 19.76 8.53 11.54
N GLN A 17 21.03 8.31 11.83
CA GLN A 17 21.55 6.98 12.08
C GLN A 17 21.26 6.60 13.55
N VAL A 18 20.41 5.60 13.75
CA VAL A 18 19.96 5.16 15.09
C VAL A 18 20.67 3.89 15.56
N ALA A 19 21.28 3.16 14.64
CA ALA A 19 22.23 2.08 14.90
C ALA A 19 23.23 2.01 13.73
N GLU A 20 24.27 1.18 13.85
CA GLU A 20 25.28 1.01 12.78
C GLU A 20 24.64 0.67 11.43
N ASP A 21 23.61 -0.18 11.46
CA ASP A 21 22.89 -0.74 10.31
C ASP A 21 21.50 -0.11 10.11
N LYS A 22 21.12 0.94 10.85
CA LYS A 22 19.74 1.48 10.84
C LYS A 22 19.67 2.99 10.73
N PHE A 23 18.82 3.44 9.81
CA PHE A 23 18.62 4.85 9.47
C PHE A 23 17.15 5.23 9.54
N VAL A 24 16.84 6.45 9.96
CA VAL A 24 15.48 6.95 10.13
C VAL A 24 15.32 8.34 9.51
N PHE A 25 14.16 8.57 8.88
CA PHE A 25 13.68 9.89 8.48
C PHE A 25 12.37 10.19 9.20
N ASP A 26 12.27 11.38 9.80
CA ASP A 26 11.03 11.86 10.40
C ASP A 26 10.15 12.55 9.34
N LEU A 27 8.89 12.15 9.30
CA LEU A 27 7.88 12.63 8.37
C LEU A 27 6.77 13.34 9.17
N PRO A 28 6.85 14.68 9.33
CA PRO A 28 5.82 15.44 10.03
C PRO A 28 4.51 15.44 9.25
N ASP A 29 3.38 15.66 9.92
CA ASP A 29 2.06 15.71 9.28
C ASP A 29 1.82 14.49 8.36
N TYR A 30 1.97 13.29 8.93
CA TYR A 30 1.91 12.06 8.13
C TYR A 30 0.51 11.76 7.57
N GLU A 31 -0.51 12.44 8.09
CA GLU A 31 -1.89 12.30 7.64
C GLU A 31 -2.06 12.74 6.18
N SER A 32 -1.32 13.75 5.72
CA SER A 32 -1.36 14.21 4.33
C SER A 32 -0.44 13.44 3.36
N ILE A 33 0.32 12.46 3.87
CA ILE A 33 1.29 11.71 3.06
C ILE A 33 0.60 10.62 2.24
N ASN A 34 0.77 10.69 0.91
CA ASN A 34 0.24 9.71 -0.04
C ASN A 34 1.31 8.78 -0.60
N HIS A 35 2.44 9.35 -1.04
CA HIS A 35 3.53 8.60 -1.65
C HIS A 35 4.87 9.04 -1.07
N VAL A 36 5.73 8.06 -0.82
CA VAL A 36 7.10 8.25 -0.36
C VAL A 36 8.03 7.56 -1.33
N VAL A 37 9.10 8.24 -1.72
CA VAL A 37 10.19 7.72 -2.53
C VAL A 37 11.41 7.59 -1.63
N VAL A 38 11.97 6.38 -1.57
CA VAL A 38 13.24 6.11 -0.88
C VAL A 38 14.26 5.71 -1.94
N PHE A 39 15.45 6.29 -1.86
CA PHE A 39 16.49 6.05 -2.85
C PHE A 39 17.90 6.19 -2.25
N MET A 40 18.89 5.61 -2.92
CA MET A 40 20.30 5.80 -2.62
C MET A 40 20.79 7.09 -3.28
N LEU A 41 21.61 7.87 -2.57
CA LEU A 41 22.18 9.12 -3.10
C LEU A 41 23.27 8.92 -4.17
N GLY A 42 23.69 7.68 -4.40
CA GLY A 42 24.80 7.35 -5.31
C GLY A 42 26.20 7.64 -4.77
N THR A 43 26.31 8.08 -3.52
CA THR A 43 27.61 8.38 -2.88
C THR A 43 28.22 7.20 -2.14
N ILE A 44 27.39 6.34 -1.54
CA ILE A 44 27.83 5.17 -0.76
C ILE A 44 26.96 3.97 -1.18
N PRO A 45 27.54 2.90 -1.77
CA PRO A 45 26.81 1.68 -2.08
C PRO A 45 26.57 0.83 -0.83
N PHE A 46 25.64 -0.12 -0.90
CA PHE A 46 25.57 -1.19 0.11
C PHE A 46 26.79 -2.11 0.00
N PRO A 47 27.26 -2.70 1.13
CA PRO A 47 28.21 -3.79 1.09
C PRO A 47 27.73 -4.96 0.22
N GLU A 48 28.68 -5.79 -0.24
CA GLU A 48 28.35 -6.98 -1.02
C GLU A 48 27.44 -7.93 -0.23
N GLY A 49 26.42 -8.48 -0.88
CA GLY A 49 25.43 -9.36 -0.24
C GLY A 49 24.40 -8.66 0.64
N MET A 50 24.41 -7.32 0.72
CA MET A 50 23.48 -6.54 1.55
C MET A 50 22.53 -5.64 0.74
N GLY A 51 21.39 -5.32 1.35
CA GLY A 51 20.41 -4.36 0.86
C GLY A 51 19.72 -3.62 2.01
N GLY A 52 18.78 -2.76 1.69
CA GLY A 52 18.01 -1.98 2.65
C GLY A 52 16.54 -2.40 2.67
N SER A 53 16.09 -2.95 3.79
CA SER A 53 14.67 -3.13 4.10
C SER A 53 14.08 -1.81 4.57
N VAL A 54 13.03 -1.35 3.89
CA VAL A 54 12.38 -0.07 4.13
C VAL A 54 11.08 -0.31 4.89
N TYR A 55 10.95 0.34 6.04
CA TYR A 55 9.80 0.24 6.91
C TYR A 55 9.14 1.61 7.11
N PHE A 56 7.83 1.62 7.28
CA PHE A 56 7.06 2.79 7.68
C PHE A 56 6.57 2.61 9.11
N SER A 57 6.69 3.66 9.92
CA SER A 57 6.11 3.70 11.26
C SER A 57 5.09 4.81 11.39
N TYR A 58 3.92 4.49 11.92
CA TYR A 58 2.90 5.47 12.33
C TYR A 58 2.44 5.17 13.76
N PRO A 59 1.98 6.19 14.50
CA PRO A 59 1.39 5.97 15.82
C PRO A 59 0.01 5.32 15.68
N ASP A 60 -0.25 4.25 16.43
CA ASP A 60 -1.58 3.64 16.55
C ASP A 60 -2.54 4.50 17.39
N SER A 61 -3.76 4.00 17.63
CA SER A 61 -4.77 4.67 18.45
C SER A 61 -4.33 4.90 19.90
N ASN A 62 -3.34 4.16 20.39
CA ASN A 62 -2.76 4.31 21.72
C ASN A 62 -1.48 5.17 21.70
N GLY A 63 -1.12 5.73 20.55
CA GLY A 63 0.10 6.50 20.34
C GLY A 63 1.37 5.66 20.24
N MET A 64 1.26 4.33 20.17
CA MET A 64 2.39 3.42 20.08
C MET A 64 2.83 3.25 18.63
N PRO A 65 4.15 3.20 18.36
CA PRO A 65 4.64 3.10 17.00
C PRO A 65 4.42 1.70 16.43
N VAL A 66 3.63 1.61 15.38
CA VAL A 66 3.42 0.41 14.58
C VAL A 66 4.34 0.47 13.38
N TRP A 67 5.13 -0.57 13.13
CA TRP A 67 6.02 -0.66 11.99
C TRP A 67 5.50 -1.65 10.95
N GLN A 68 5.67 -1.30 9.68
CA GLN A 68 5.26 -2.10 8.54
C GLN A 68 6.36 -2.10 7.48
N LEU A 69 6.69 -3.28 6.95
CA LEU A 69 7.64 -3.42 5.85
C LEU A 69 7.02 -2.92 4.53
N LEU A 70 7.57 -1.85 3.98
CA LEU A 70 7.14 -1.29 2.69
C LEU A 70 7.74 -2.04 1.49
N GLY A 71 8.99 -2.50 1.62
CA GLY A 71 9.76 -3.10 0.53
C GLY A 71 11.24 -2.84 0.68
N PHE A 72 11.95 -2.78 -0.44
CA PHE A 72 13.41 -2.88 -0.46
C PHE A 72 14.06 -1.88 -1.41
N VAL A 73 15.27 -1.45 -1.06
CA VAL A 73 16.22 -0.75 -1.94
C VAL A 73 17.56 -1.48 -1.93
N THR A 74 18.20 -1.67 -3.07
CA THR A 74 19.47 -2.43 -3.19
C THR A 74 20.39 -1.75 -4.21
N ASN A 75 21.65 -2.20 -4.32
CA ASN A 75 22.54 -1.70 -5.37
C ASN A 75 21.98 -1.92 -6.79
N GLY A 76 21.26 -3.04 -7.02
CA GLY A 76 20.62 -3.34 -8.30
C GLY A 76 19.29 -2.60 -8.52
N LYS A 77 18.63 -2.16 -7.43
CA LYS A 77 17.41 -1.36 -7.46
C LYS A 77 17.53 -0.21 -6.45
N PRO A 78 18.26 0.88 -6.82
CA PRO A 78 18.67 1.91 -5.88
C PRO A 78 17.54 2.87 -5.48
N SER A 79 16.33 2.70 -6.00
CA SER A 79 15.17 3.53 -5.65
C SER A 79 13.87 2.73 -5.68
N ALA A 80 12.91 3.15 -4.84
CA ALA A 80 11.58 2.57 -4.76
C ALA A 80 10.54 3.63 -4.35
N ILE A 81 9.30 3.44 -4.80
CA ILE A 81 8.15 4.30 -4.51
C ILE A 81 7.11 3.48 -3.73
N PHE A 82 6.59 4.05 -2.65
CA PHE A 82 5.67 3.40 -1.74
C PHE A 82 4.42 4.25 -1.51
N LYS A 83 3.25 3.62 -1.55
CA LYS A 83 1.96 4.28 -1.27
C LYS A 83 1.58 4.12 0.20
N ILE A 84 1.48 5.24 0.92
CA ILE A 84 1.31 5.30 2.38
C ILE A 84 -0.15 5.50 2.82
N SER A 85 -0.99 6.12 1.99
CA SER A 85 -2.31 6.61 2.43
C SER A 85 -3.27 5.55 2.99
N GLY A 86 -3.11 4.27 2.62
CA GLY A 86 -3.94 3.15 3.12
C GLY A 86 -3.27 2.24 4.15
N LEU A 87 -2.05 2.55 4.61
CA LEU A 87 -1.30 1.71 5.57
C LEU A 87 -1.64 1.99 7.04
N LYS A 88 -2.33 3.11 7.30
CA LYS A 88 -2.60 3.68 8.64
C LYS A 88 -3.56 2.84 9.53
N SER A 89 -3.90 1.63 9.12
CA SER A 89 -4.83 0.73 9.81
C SER A 89 -4.37 -0.73 9.85
N GLY A 90 -3.14 -1.02 9.43
CA GLY A 90 -2.63 -2.39 9.40
C GLY A 90 -2.14 -2.88 10.77
N GLU A 91 -2.15 -4.19 10.98
CA GLU A 91 -1.51 -4.82 12.13
C GLU A 91 0.01 -4.69 12.01
N GLY A 92 0.70 -4.47 13.12
CA GLY A 92 2.17 -4.34 13.13
C GLY A 92 2.85 -5.62 12.69
N SER A 93 3.85 -5.50 11.81
CA SER A 93 4.71 -6.63 11.42
C SER A 93 5.94 -6.70 12.32
N GLN A 94 6.59 -7.87 12.40
CA GLN A 94 7.94 -7.94 12.97
C GLN A 94 8.85 -6.93 12.29
N HIS A 95 9.65 -6.21 13.08
CA HIS A 95 10.52 -5.16 12.58
C HIS A 95 11.82 -5.07 13.41
N PRO A 96 12.93 -4.63 12.80
CA PRO A 96 14.24 -4.58 13.47
C PRO A 96 14.41 -3.34 14.35
N PHE A 97 13.46 -2.40 14.34
CA PHE A 97 13.56 -1.11 15.05
C PHE A 97 13.23 -1.16 16.55
N GLY A 98 12.75 -2.29 17.08
CA GLY A 98 12.49 -2.50 18.51
C GLY A 98 11.53 -1.49 19.18
N ALA A 99 11.40 -1.57 20.50
CA ALA A 99 10.71 -0.55 21.30
C ALA A 99 11.62 0.68 21.46
N MET A 100 11.86 1.41 20.37
CA MET A 100 12.48 2.72 20.46
C MET A 100 11.54 3.68 21.20
N ASN A 101 11.73 3.77 22.52
CA ASN A 101 11.14 4.72 23.49
C ASN A 101 11.59 6.17 23.19
N ILE A 102 11.43 6.61 21.95
CA ILE A 102 11.47 8.03 21.63
C ILE A 102 10.08 8.53 21.98
N VAL A 103 9.96 9.47 22.93
CA VAL A 103 8.71 10.18 23.20
C VAL A 103 8.30 10.86 21.90
N ARG A 104 7.27 10.35 21.24
CA ARG A 104 6.89 10.80 19.89
C ARG A 104 5.81 11.86 19.98
N THR A 105 5.95 12.89 19.16
CA THR A 105 4.84 13.76 18.85
C THR A 105 3.79 12.96 18.06
N PRO A 106 2.49 13.03 18.41
CA PRO A 106 1.44 12.22 17.79
C PRO A 106 1.30 12.38 16.27
N SER A 107 1.90 13.42 15.69
CA SER A 107 1.75 13.83 14.29
C SER A 107 2.95 13.48 13.40
N VAL A 108 3.95 12.73 13.90
CA VAL A 108 5.16 12.39 13.14
C VAL A 108 5.21 10.88 12.88
N ALA A 109 5.24 10.53 11.59
CA ALA A 109 5.56 9.17 11.14
C ALA A 109 7.05 9.06 10.82
N GLN A 110 7.53 7.83 10.62
CA GLN A 110 8.94 7.58 10.30
C GLN A 110 9.11 6.65 9.10
N ILE A 111 10.17 6.87 8.34
CA ILE A 111 10.72 5.89 7.41
C ILE A 111 11.99 5.33 8.03
N GLY A 112 12.01 4.03 8.28
CA GLY A 112 13.17 3.29 8.74
C GLY A 112 13.80 2.52 7.59
N ILE A 113 15.13 2.53 7.50
CA ILE A 113 15.91 1.71 6.57
C ILE A 113 16.86 0.86 7.40
N SER A 114 16.68 -0.47 7.34
CA SER A 114 17.56 -1.45 8.00
C SER A 114 18.43 -2.11 6.94
N VAL A 115 19.75 -2.11 7.14
CA VAL A 115 20.70 -2.81 6.29
C VAL A 115 20.68 -4.29 6.67
N GLU A 116 20.31 -5.14 5.72
CA GLU A 116 20.09 -6.58 5.95
C GLU A 116 20.72 -7.41 4.82
N LEU A 117 20.95 -8.71 5.08
CA LEU A 117 21.41 -9.65 4.06
C LEU A 117 20.32 -9.84 3.00
N LEU A 118 20.71 -9.87 1.72
CA LEU A 118 19.78 -10.04 0.60
C LEU A 118 18.96 -11.34 0.71
N ASP A 119 19.58 -12.41 1.23
CA ASP A 119 18.89 -13.70 1.45
C ASP A 119 17.78 -13.59 2.51
N SER A 120 18.02 -12.83 3.59
CA SER A 120 17.01 -12.56 4.62
C SER A 120 15.87 -11.71 4.07
N MET A 121 16.18 -10.70 3.26
CA MET A 121 15.19 -9.83 2.62
C MET A 121 14.29 -10.60 1.64
N ALA A 122 14.85 -11.59 0.94
CA ALA A 122 14.10 -12.43 0.00
C ALA A 122 13.00 -13.27 0.66
N GLN A 123 13.11 -13.54 1.97
CA GLN A 123 12.08 -14.24 2.74
C GLN A 123 11.00 -13.31 3.32
N GLN A 124 11.19 -12.00 3.23
CA GLN A 124 10.24 -11.02 3.76
C GLN A 124 9.17 -10.67 2.73
N THR A 125 7.93 -10.56 3.18
CA THR A 125 6.80 -10.17 2.33
C THR A 125 6.39 -8.73 2.65
N PRO A 126 6.68 -7.75 1.77
CA PRO A 126 6.28 -6.37 1.99
C PRO A 126 4.78 -6.18 1.87
N VAL A 127 4.20 -5.33 2.73
CA VAL A 127 2.79 -4.97 2.65
C VAL A 127 2.53 -3.89 1.59
N GLY A 128 3.53 -3.04 1.31
CA GLY A 128 3.41 -1.92 0.39
C GLY A 128 3.65 -2.30 -1.08
N ASN A 129 2.75 -1.92 -1.97
CA ASN A 129 2.98 -1.86 -3.41
C ASN A 129 2.85 -0.40 -3.90
N ALA A 130 3.58 -0.02 -4.95
CA ALA A 130 3.58 1.34 -5.50
C ALA A 130 2.17 1.83 -5.91
N ALA A 131 1.25 0.91 -6.22
CA ALA A 131 -0.14 1.22 -6.57
C ALA A 131 -1.14 1.06 -5.40
N VAL A 132 -0.85 0.19 -4.42
CA VAL A 132 -1.79 -0.24 -3.37
C VAL A 132 -1.07 -0.49 -2.06
N SER A 133 -1.63 0.04 -0.97
CA SER A 133 -1.08 -0.06 0.39
C SER A 133 -1.14 -1.47 0.97
N SER A 134 -2.01 -2.34 0.44
CA SER A 134 -1.97 -3.78 0.68
C SER A 134 -2.64 -4.48 -0.50
N VAL A 135 -2.06 -5.60 -0.96
CA VAL A 135 -2.62 -6.44 -2.02
C VAL A 135 -4.00 -6.98 -1.60
N ASP A 136 -4.17 -7.30 -0.31
CA ASP A 136 -5.41 -7.83 0.23
C ASP A 136 -6.50 -6.77 0.33
N SER A 137 -6.16 -5.55 0.76
CA SER A 137 -7.13 -4.44 0.85
C SER A 137 -7.68 -4.04 -0.52
N PHE A 138 -6.86 -4.13 -1.57
CA PHE A 138 -7.31 -3.83 -2.93
C PHE A 138 -8.25 -4.89 -3.48
N THR A 139 -7.92 -6.17 -3.27
CA THR A 139 -8.79 -7.28 -3.66
C THR A 139 -10.14 -7.16 -2.96
N GLN A 140 -10.14 -6.88 -1.65
CA GLN A 140 -11.36 -6.66 -0.87
C GLN A 140 -12.17 -5.46 -1.40
N PHE A 141 -11.51 -4.35 -1.73
CA PHE A 141 -12.19 -3.19 -2.33
C PHE A 141 -12.88 -3.55 -3.65
N THR A 142 -12.18 -4.25 -4.55
CA THR A 142 -12.74 -4.65 -5.86
C THR A 142 -13.93 -5.59 -5.71
N GLN A 143 -13.88 -6.53 -4.76
CA GLN A 143 -14.99 -7.42 -4.44
C GLN A 143 -16.20 -6.64 -3.91
N LYS A 144 -16.00 -5.76 -2.90
CA LYS A 144 -17.08 -4.96 -2.32
C LYS A 144 -17.76 -4.05 -3.34
N MET A 145 -16.99 -3.43 -4.23
CA MET A 145 -17.55 -2.59 -5.31
C MET A 145 -18.40 -3.41 -6.29
N LEU A 146 -17.93 -4.58 -6.68
CA LEU A 146 -18.65 -5.48 -7.59
C LEU A 146 -19.97 -5.95 -6.98
N ASP A 147 -19.94 -6.40 -5.73
CA ASP A 147 -21.12 -6.86 -5.01
C ASP A 147 -22.12 -5.71 -4.79
N ASN A 148 -21.63 -4.52 -4.42
CA ASN A 148 -22.46 -3.32 -4.25
C ASN A 148 -23.21 -2.96 -5.54
N PHE A 149 -22.49 -2.92 -6.68
CA PHE A 149 -23.09 -2.62 -7.98
C PHE A 149 -24.14 -3.66 -8.39
N TYR A 150 -23.81 -4.96 -8.27
CA TYR A 150 -24.74 -6.03 -8.65
C TYR A 150 -26.01 -5.99 -7.78
N ASN A 151 -25.87 -5.79 -6.46
CA ASN A 151 -27.00 -5.69 -5.54
C ASN A 151 -27.90 -4.49 -5.88
N PHE A 152 -27.30 -3.32 -6.15
CA PHE A 152 -28.05 -2.14 -6.56
C PHE A 152 -28.76 -2.34 -7.90
N ALA A 153 -28.07 -2.82 -8.94
CA ALA A 153 -28.68 -3.06 -10.24
C ALA A 153 -29.82 -4.09 -10.18
N SER A 154 -29.63 -5.15 -9.39
CA SER A 154 -30.62 -6.22 -9.23
C SER A 154 -31.86 -5.79 -8.46
N SER A 155 -31.80 -4.75 -7.62
CA SER A 155 -33.00 -4.24 -6.94
C SER A 155 -34.02 -3.58 -7.88
N PHE A 156 -33.59 -3.23 -9.11
CA PHE A 156 -34.47 -2.71 -10.16
C PHE A 156 -34.93 -3.78 -11.15
N ALA A 157 -34.65 -5.07 -10.88
CA ALA A 157 -35.13 -6.15 -11.72
C ALA A 157 -36.66 -6.16 -11.75
N VAL A 158 -37.22 -6.00 -12.94
CA VAL A 158 -38.66 -5.91 -13.16
C VAL A 158 -39.07 -6.85 -14.30
N SER A 159 -40.19 -7.56 -14.12
CA SER A 159 -40.75 -8.39 -15.18
C SER A 159 -41.48 -7.51 -16.20
N GLN A 160 -41.60 -7.97 -17.46
CA GLN A 160 -42.33 -7.21 -18.48
C GLN A 160 -43.78 -6.91 -18.07
N ALA A 161 -44.41 -7.76 -17.25
CA ALA A 161 -45.76 -7.55 -16.74
C ALA A 161 -45.88 -6.36 -15.75
N GLN A 162 -44.77 -5.95 -15.14
CA GLN A 162 -44.71 -4.88 -14.15
C GLN A 162 -44.12 -3.58 -14.73
N MET A 163 -43.66 -3.60 -15.98
CA MET A 163 -43.07 -2.44 -16.63
C MET A 163 -44.13 -1.40 -17.02
N THR A 164 -43.87 -0.14 -16.71
CA THR A 164 -44.62 1.00 -17.27
C THR A 164 -44.03 1.41 -18.61
N PRO A 165 -44.83 1.65 -19.67
CA PRO A 165 -44.31 2.04 -20.98
C PRO A 165 -43.43 3.30 -20.93
N SER A 166 -42.16 3.13 -21.27
CA SER A 166 -41.15 4.20 -21.30
C SER A 166 -40.35 4.06 -22.61
N PRO A 167 -40.78 4.71 -23.70
CA PRO A 167 -40.23 4.47 -25.04
C PRO A 167 -38.81 5.00 -25.24
N SER A 168 -38.30 5.82 -24.31
CA SER A 168 -36.95 6.38 -24.32
C SER A 168 -35.96 5.61 -23.43
N GLU A 169 -36.41 4.60 -22.67
CA GLU A 169 -35.55 3.82 -21.79
C GLU A 169 -35.04 2.53 -22.43
N MET A 170 -33.81 2.18 -22.08
CA MET A 170 -33.16 0.93 -22.48
C MET A 170 -33.17 -0.03 -21.29
N PHE A 171 -33.56 -1.29 -21.55
CA PHE A 171 -33.60 -2.33 -20.53
C PHE A 171 -32.57 -3.41 -20.86
N ILE A 172 -31.81 -3.82 -19.84
CA ILE A 172 -30.87 -4.95 -19.95
C ILE A 172 -31.54 -6.18 -19.33
N PRO A 173 -31.58 -7.33 -20.03
CA PRO A 173 -32.08 -8.56 -19.44
C PRO A 173 -31.32 -8.94 -18.17
N ALA A 174 -32.02 -9.26 -17.08
CA ALA A 174 -31.42 -9.54 -15.78
C ALA A 174 -30.38 -10.69 -15.83
N ASN A 175 -30.61 -11.70 -16.68
CA ASN A 175 -29.68 -12.81 -16.89
C ASN A 175 -28.34 -12.37 -17.51
N VAL A 176 -28.32 -11.32 -18.34
CA VAL A 176 -27.09 -10.75 -18.91
C VAL A 176 -26.27 -10.08 -17.81
N VAL A 177 -26.92 -9.36 -16.90
CA VAL A 177 -26.27 -8.71 -15.75
C VAL A 177 -25.68 -9.75 -14.79
N LEU A 178 -26.44 -10.80 -14.46
CA LEU A 178 -25.96 -11.92 -13.63
C LEU A 178 -24.75 -12.60 -14.26
N LYS A 179 -24.83 -12.94 -15.56
CA LYS A 179 -23.73 -13.59 -16.27
C LYS A 179 -22.47 -12.71 -16.32
N TRP A 180 -22.63 -11.39 -16.44
CA TRP A 180 -21.50 -10.46 -16.36
C TRP A 180 -20.86 -10.48 -14.97
N TYR A 181 -21.66 -10.42 -13.92
CA TYR A 181 -21.20 -10.45 -12.53
C TYR A 181 -20.41 -11.73 -12.22
N GLU A 182 -20.96 -12.91 -12.55
CA GLU A 182 -20.29 -14.21 -12.36
C GLU A 182 -18.96 -14.29 -13.14
N ASN A 183 -18.96 -13.82 -14.40
CA ASN A 183 -17.75 -13.79 -15.20
C ASN A 183 -16.70 -12.85 -14.62
N PHE A 184 -17.11 -11.68 -14.11
CA PHE A 184 -16.19 -10.73 -13.49
C PHE A 184 -15.59 -11.33 -12.22
N GLN A 185 -16.40 -11.91 -11.32
CA GLN A 185 -15.91 -12.57 -10.11
C GLN A 185 -14.93 -13.70 -10.43
N ARG A 186 -15.26 -14.56 -11.41
CA ARG A 186 -14.37 -15.65 -11.83
C ARG A 186 -13.02 -15.14 -12.34
N ARG A 187 -13.02 -14.10 -13.18
CA ARG A 187 -11.78 -13.50 -13.70
C ARG A 187 -10.99 -12.79 -12.60
N LEU A 188 -11.67 -12.14 -11.66
CA LEU A 188 -11.03 -11.47 -10.51
C LEU A 188 -10.33 -12.48 -9.59
N ALA A 189 -10.95 -13.63 -9.34
CA ALA A 189 -10.35 -14.71 -8.55
C ALA A 189 -9.11 -15.32 -9.22
N GLN A 190 -9.09 -15.41 -10.55
CA GLN A 190 -7.96 -15.94 -11.32
C GLN A 190 -6.81 -14.93 -11.44
N ASN A 191 -7.13 -13.65 -11.63
CA ASN A 191 -6.15 -12.58 -11.76
C ASN A 191 -6.76 -11.27 -11.21
N PRO A 192 -6.39 -10.83 -10.00
CA PRO A 192 -6.92 -9.61 -9.38
C PRO A 192 -6.75 -8.32 -10.21
N LEU A 193 -5.84 -8.33 -11.20
CA LEU A 193 -5.51 -7.17 -12.03
C LEU A 193 -5.99 -7.28 -13.48
N PHE A 194 -6.79 -8.29 -13.84
CA PHE A 194 -7.19 -8.55 -15.24
C PHE A 194 -7.85 -7.36 -15.96
N TRP A 195 -8.50 -6.48 -15.19
CA TRP A 195 -9.30 -5.35 -15.66
C TRP A 195 -8.49 -4.06 -15.87
N LYS A 196 -7.20 -4.04 -15.49
CA LYS A 196 -6.29 -2.89 -15.72
C LYS A 196 -5.48 -3.00 -17.01
N THR A 197 -5.82 -3.96 -17.86
CA THR A 197 -5.17 -4.25 -19.15
C THR A 197 -6.05 -3.76 -20.27
#